data_AF-A0A662Y7B2-F1
#
_entry.id   AF-A0A662Y7B2-F1
#
_cell.length_a   1.000
_cell.length_b   1.000
_cell.length_c   1.000
_cell.angle_alpha   90.00
_cell.angle_beta   90.00
_cell.angle_gamma   90.00
#
_symmetry.space_group_name_H-M   'P 1'
#
loop_
_entity.id
_entity.type
_entity.pdbx_description
1 polymer ?
#
loop_
_entity_poly.entity_id
_entity_poly.type
_entity_poly.pdbx_seq_one_letter_code
_entity_poly.pdbx_strand_id
1 'polypeptide(L)'
;MGLQQTQQQFERMQQHKKKVKGCLVVPQDDDCVVLQRSLRSPSQSFERTDPFVSSQGPAGDDRRGERLASSRVLRDGLMHQMEALLMQETELSSAFELLEYTRQKCAQQHSVIVERLESYEELLHDLETQGASNDSLMLSQEERVKWENTKEMVTTVLPQLLERLEDNIALNNAKIRGIRSKMEQLRAQRLALREQIALKEEDIAIVLAE
;
A
#
# COMPACT_ATOMS: atom_id res chain seq x y z
N MET A 1 31.80 39.28 -22.89
CA MET A 1 31.81 39.23 -21.41
C MET A 1 30.82 38.18 -20.89
N GLY A 2 30.94 36.90 -21.31
CA GLY A 2 29.93 35.87 -21.00
C GLY A 2 30.47 34.58 -20.37
N LEU A 3 31.78 34.47 -20.14
CA LEU A 3 32.41 33.25 -19.64
C LEU A 3 32.73 33.27 -18.14
N GLN A 4 32.83 34.45 -17.52
CA GLN A 4 33.04 34.54 -16.06
C GLN A 4 31.75 34.30 -15.25
N GLN A 5 30.58 34.55 -15.85
CA GLN A 5 29.30 34.45 -15.14
C GLN A 5 28.80 33.00 -15.01
N THR A 6 29.11 32.15 -16.00
CA THR A 6 28.79 30.72 -16.01
C THR A 6 29.70 29.92 -15.07
N GLN A 7 30.97 30.31 -14.93
CA GLN A 7 31.89 29.66 -14.00
C GLN A 7 31.55 29.96 -12.52
N GLN A 8 31.07 31.18 -12.24
CA GLN A 8 30.60 31.56 -10.90
C GLN A 8 29.26 30.89 -10.50
N GLN A 9 28.41 30.53 -11.47
CA GLN A 9 27.21 29.73 -11.19
C GLN A 9 27.54 28.25 -10.91
N PHE A 10 28.56 27.69 -11.56
CA PHE A 10 28.97 26.30 -11.35
C PHE A 10 29.61 26.09 -9.96
N GLU A 11 30.41 27.05 -9.50
CA GLU A 11 31.00 27.01 -8.15
C GLU A 11 29.96 27.19 -7.04
N ARG A 12 28.89 27.98 -7.27
CA ARG A 12 27.77 28.10 -6.32
C ARG A 12 26.91 26.85 -6.23
N MET A 13 26.78 26.07 -7.31
CA MET A 13 26.06 24.78 -7.25
C MET A 13 26.84 23.68 -6.52
N GLN A 14 28.17 23.70 -6.55
CA GLN A 14 28.99 22.71 -5.81
C GLN A 14 29.00 22.95 -4.29
N GLN A 15 28.76 24.18 -3.81
CA GLN A 15 28.67 24.49 -2.38
C GLN A 15 27.34 24.05 -1.71
N HIS A 16 26.36 23.60 -2.49
CA HIS A 16 25.11 23.02 -1.98
C HIS A 16 25.06 21.48 -2.01
N LYS A 17 26.23 20.82 -1.97
CA LYS A 17 26.33 19.40 -1.54
C LYS A 17 26.12 19.27 -0.02
N LYS A 18 25.02 19.81 0.50
CA LYS A 18 24.46 19.30 1.75
C LYS A 18 23.84 17.95 1.41
N LYS A 19 24.54 16.90 1.84
CA LYS A 19 24.09 15.50 1.95
C LYS A 19 22.60 15.37 1.71
N VAL A 20 22.21 15.05 0.47
CA VAL A 20 20.87 14.52 0.20
C VAL A 20 20.87 13.13 0.82
N LYS A 21 20.62 13.09 2.13
CA LYS A 21 20.08 11.89 2.77
C LYS A 21 18.84 11.58 1.95
N GLY A 22 18.88 10.49 1.19
CA GLY A 22 17.69 9.98 0.54
C GLY A 22 16.59 9.96 1.59
N CYS A 23 15.51 10.70 1.34
CA CYS A 23 14.36 10.71 2.21
C CYS A 23 13.75 9.30 2.16
N LEU A 24 14.20 8.46 3.08
CA LEU A 24 13.48 7.27 3.49
C LEU A 24 12.22 7.79 4.20
N VAL A 25 11.18 8.09 3.43
CA VAL A 25 9.84 8.28 3.98
C VAL A 25 9.34 6.88 4.30
N VAL A 26 9.78 6.35 5.43
CA VAL A 26 9.06 5.30 6.14
C VAL A 26 7.84 6.01 6.73
N PRO A 27 6.59 5.64 6.38
CA PRO A 27 5.47 6.00 7.23
C PRO A 27 5.79 5.44 8.61
N GLN A 28 6.01 6.30 9.59
CA GLN A 28 6.13 5.88 10.98
C GLN A 28 4.88 5.05 11.28
N ASP A 29 5.10 3.79 11.63
CA ASP A 29 4.11 2.93 12.28
C ASP A 29 3.84 3.52 13.67
N ASP A 30 3.13 4.65 13.72
CA ASP A 30 2.63 5.24 14.95
C ASP A 30 1.09 5.24 14.87
N ASP A 31 0.49 4.39 15.70
CA ASP A 31 -0.88 4.43 16.21
C ASP A 31 -2.06 3.87 15.39
N CYS A 32 -1.87 2.77 14.66
CA CYS A 32 -3.02 1.95 14.24
C CYS A 32 -3.51 0.96 15.33
N VAL A 33 -3.09 1.14 16.59
CA VAL A 33 -3.47 0.28 17.73
C VAL A 33 -4.60 0.88 18.58
N VAL A 34 -5.03 2.12 18.31
CA VAL A 34 -6.02 2.81 19.17
C VAL A 34 -7.49 2.53 18.78
N LEU A 35 -7.77 2.02 17.58
CA LEU A 35 -9.16 1.78 17.15
C LEU A 35 -9.73 0.40 17.54
N GLN A 36 -8.94 -0.48 18.17
CA GLN A 36 -9.45 -1.75 18.70
C GLN A 36 -10.28 -1.61 19.99
N ARG A 37 -10.41 -0.40 20.57
CA ARG A 37 -11.11 -0.22 21.86
C ARG A 37 -12.62 -0.01 21.76
N SER A 38 -13.20 0.14 20.57
CA SER A 38 -14.65 0.34 20.41
C SER A 38 -15.45 -0.91 19.98
N LEU A 39 -14.80 -2.06 19.86
CA LEU A 39 -15.48 -3.35 19.63
C LEU A 39 -15.48 -4.22 20.89
N ARG A 40 -15.70 -3.62 22.07
CA ARG A 40 -16.21 -4.39 23.21
C ARG A 40 -17.65 -4.77 22.89
N SER A 41 -17.81 -6.00 22.42
CA SER A 41 -19.08 -6.71 22.32
C SER A 41 -19.87 -6.53 23.62
N PRO A 42 -21.17 -6.19 23.58
CA PRO A 42 -22.04 -6.48 24.70
C PRO A 42 -22.26 -8.00 24.73
N SER A 43 -21.30 -8.72 25.31
CA SER A 43 -21.50 -10.10 25.70
C SER A 43 -22.34 -10.10 26.98
N GLN A 44 -23.59 -10.51 26.83
CA GLN A 44 -24.38 -11.27 27.80
C GLN A 44 -24.26 -10.89 29.29
N SER A 45 -25.30 -10.21 29.78
CA SER A 45 -25.88 -10.52 31.09
C SER A 45 -27.34 -10.06 31.11
N PHE A 46 -28.21 -10.80 30.40
CA PHE A 46 -29.65 -10.75 30.69
C PHE A 46 -29.89 -11.78 31.79
N GLU A 47 -29.69 -11.36 33.03
CA GLU A 47 -30.15 -12.10 34.19
C GLU A 47 -31.68 -12.12 34.17
N ARG A 48 -32.22 -13.33 34.07
CA ARG A 48 -33.59 -13.68 34.43
C ARG A 48 -33.96 -13.00 35.74
N THR A 49 -34.92 -12.10 35.66
CA THR A 49 -35.73 -11.73 36.82
C THR A 49 -37.18 -11.72 36.37
N ASP A 50 -37.89 -12.81 36.60
CA ASP A 50 -39.35 -12.75 36.76
C ASP A 50 -39.61 -12.17 38.16
N PRO A 51 -40.60 -11.27 38.32
CA PRO A 51 -41.87 -11.80 38.82
C PRO A 51 -43.11 -11.19 38.16
N PHE A 52 -44.02 -12.09 37.83
CA PHE A 52 -45.48 -12.01 37.89
C PHE A 52 -46.08 -10.70 38.46
N VAL A 53 -46.70 -9.87 37.62
CA VAL A 53 -47.89 -9.06 37.99
C VAL A 53 -48.85 -9.03 36.80
N SER A 54 -50.09 -9.43 37.06
CA SER A 54 -51.22 -9.39 36.14
C SER A 54 -51.65 -7.95 35.82
N SER A 55 -51.76 -7.61 34.55
CA SER A 55 -52.63 -6.54 34.07
C SER A 55 -53.19 -6.90 32.69
N GLN A 56 -54.47 -7.31 32.69
CA GLN A 56 -55.29 -7.37 31.49
C GLN A 56 -55.62 -5.94 31.05
N GLY A 57 -54.82 -5.39 30.15
CA GLY A 57 -55.12 -4.24 29.30
C GLY A 57 -54.72 -4.58 27.87
N PRO A 58 -54.97 -3.72 26.85
CA PRO A 58 -54.61 -4.00 25.46
C PRO A 58 -53.09 -3.87 25.27
N ALA A 59 -52.33 -4.78 25.89
CA ALA A 59 -50.88 -4.78 26.00
C ALA A 59 -50.16 -5.44 24.80
N GLY A 60 -50.90 -5.68 23.71
CA GLY A 60 -50.33 -6.26 22.49
C GLY A 60 -49.45 -5.27 21.72
N ASP A 61 -49.78 -3.98 21.78
CA ASP A 61 -49.18 -2.98 20.89
C ASP A 61 -47.83 -2.44 21.43
N ASP A 62 -47.69 -2.26 22.75
CA ASP A 62 -46.43 -1.78 23.35
C ASP A 62 -45.27 -2.75 23.11
N ARG A 63 -45.50 -4.07 23.25
CA ARG A 63 -44.48 -5.10 23.00
C ARG A 63 -44.10 -5.18 21.52
N ARG A 64 -45.05 -4.90 20.63
CA ARG A 64 -44.81 -4.83 19.18
C ARG A 64 -43.97 -3.62 18.83
N GLY A 65 -44.28 -2.46 19.41
CA GLY A 65 -43.50 -1.22 19.28
C GLY A 65 -42.05 -1.39 19.76
N GLU A 66 -41.84 -2.01 20.92
CA GLU A 66 -40.49 -2.28 21.45
C GLU A 66 -39.68 -3.23 20.55
N ARG A 67 -40.30 -4.30 20.03
CA ARG A 67 -39.65 -5.24 19.09
C ARG A 67 -39.29 -4.59 17.76
N LEU A 68 -40.18 -3.75 17.21
CA LEU A 68 -39.92 -2.99 16.00
C LEU A 68 -38.80 -1.97 16.19
N ALA A 69 -38.81 -1.23 17.30
CA ALA A 69 -37.77 -0.26 17.64
C ALA A 69 -36.41 -0.95 17.78
N SER A 70 -36.35 -2.07 18.51
CA SER A 70 -35.12 -2.87 18.66
C SER A 70 -34.60 -3.38 17.32
N SER A 71 -35.46 -3.92 16.46
CA SER A 71 -35.06 -4.44 15.15
C SER A 71 -34.58 -3.34 14.20
N ARG A 72 -35.21 -2.17 14.23
CA ARG A 72 -34.77 -0.99 13.45
C ARG A 72 -33.41 -0.49 13.91
N VAL A 73 -33.19 -0.36 15.22
CA VAL A 73 -31.89 0.06 15.77
C VAL A 73 -30.79 -0.93 15.38
N LEU A 74 -31.05 -2.24 15.44
CA LEU A 74 -30.10 -3.27 15.00
C LEU A 74 -29.79 -3.15 13.50
N ARG A 75 -30.81 -3.02 12.65
CA ARG A 75 -30.64 -2.80 11.21
C ARG A 75 -29.78 -1.57 10.93
N ASP A 76 -30.09 -0.45 11.58
CA ASP A 76 -29.36 0.80 11.40
C ASP A 76 -27.92 0.62 11.86
N GLY A 77 -27.67 -0.06 12.98
CA GLY A 77 -26.31 -0.40 13.42
C GLY A 77 -25.53 -1.21 12.39
N LEU A 78 -26.15 -2.20 11.75
CA LEU A 78 -25.52 -3.00 10.69
C LEU A 78 -25.26 -2.16 9.42
N MET A 79 -26.15 -1.24 9.07
CA MET A 79 -25.95 -0.31 7.95
C MET A 79 -24.73 0.60 8.18
N HIS A 80 -24.58 1.17 9.39
CA HIS A 80 -23.39 1.95 9.74
C HIS A 80 -22.10 1.12 9.68
N GLN A 81 -22.16 -0.15 10.12
CA GLN A 81 -21.01 -1.06 9.96
C GLN A 81 -20.66 -1.32 8.49
N MET A 82 -21.67 -1.47 7.63
CA MET A 82 -21.47 -1.62 6.19
C MET A 82 -20.83 -0.37 5.57
N GLU A 83 -21.26 0.83 5.96
CA GLU A 83 -20.64 2.10 5.53
C GLU A 83 -19.17 2.19 5.95
N ALA A 84 -18.84 1.79 7.18
CA ALA A 84 -17.47 1.75 7.66
C ALA A 84 -16.59 0.79 6.84
N LEU A 85 -17.10 -0.41 6.49
CA LEU A 85 -16.37 -1.34 5.62
C LEU A 85 -16.17 -0.77 4.21
N LEU A 86 -17.14 -0.03 3.67
CA LEU A 86 -17.01 0.63 2.37
C LEU A 86 -15.91 1.68 2.38
N MET A 87 -15.86 2.51 3.43
CA MET A 87 -14.78 3.49 3.61
C MET A 87 -13.41 2.79 3.64
N GLN A 88 -13.26 1.72 4.42
CA GLN A 88 -12.01 0.95 4.48
C GLN A 88 -11.62 0.34 3.12
N GLU A 89 -12.59 -0.16 2.33
CA GLU A 89 -12.29 -0.67 0.99
C GLU A 89 -11.79 0.44 0.05
N THR A 90 -12.38 1.64 0.12
CA THR A 90 -11.92 2.77 -0.70
C THR A 90 -10.51 3.23 -0.32
N GLU A 91 -10.19 3.27 0.98
CA GLU A 91 -8.84 3.59 1.46
C GLU A 91 -7.82 2.55 0.98
N LEU A 92 -8.14 1.26 1.13
CA LEU A 92 -7.27 0.18 0.64
C LEU A 92 -7.10 0.21 -0.89
N SER A 93 -8.14 0.58 -1.63
CA SER A 93 -8.07 0.73 -3.09
C SER A 93 -7.12 1.87 -3.48
N SER A 94 -7.16 3.00 -2.77
CA SER A 94 -6.23 4.11 -3.02
C SER A 94 -4.77 3.73 -2.69
N ALA A 95 -4.54 3.00 -1.60
CA ALA A 95 -3.21 2.52 -1.22
C ALA A 95 -2.67 1.47 -2.21
N PHE A 96 -3.57 0.64 -2.74
CA PHE A 96 -3.26 -0.35 -3.77
C PHE A 96 -2.77 0.32 -5.05
N GLU A 97 -3.46 1.34 -5.54
CA GLU A 97 -3.07 2.10 -6.75
C GLU A 97 -1.67 2.71 -6.60
N LEU A 98 -1.36 3.29 -5.43
CA LEU A 98 -0.03 3.84 -5.15
C LEU A 98 1.07 2.76 -5.16
N LEU A 99 0.79 1.58 -4.59
CA LEU A 99 1.74 0.47 -4.60
C LEU A 99 1.94 -0.12 -5.99
N GLU A 100 0.89 -0.20 -6.81
CA GLU A 100 1.04 -0.62 -8.21
C GLU A 100 1.85 0.38 -9.02
N TYR A 101 1.61 1.68 -8.84
CA TYR A 101 2.38 2.74 -9.47
C TYR A 101 3.87 2.65 -9.10
N THR A 102 4.20 2.54 -7.81
CA THR A 102 5.59 2.43 -7.34
C THR A 102 6.26 1.16 -7.85
N ARG A 103 5.58 0.02 -7.81
CA ARG A 103 6.07 -1.24 -8.40
C ARG A 103 6.39 -1.08 -9.89
N GLN A 104 5.48 -0.48 -10.65
CA GLN A 104 5.67 -0.28 -12.09
C GLN A 104 6.85 0.65 -12.37
N LYS A 105 7.00 1.73 -11.60
CA LYS A 105 8.13 2.64 -11.72
C LYS A 105 9.47 1.95 -11.43
N CYS A 106 9.54 1.14 -10.37
CA CYS A 106 10.75 0.35 -10.07
C CYS A 106 11.06 -0.66 -11.19
N ALA A 107 10.04 -1.33 -11.74
CA ALA A 107 10.21 -2.25 -12.85
C ALA A 107 10.74 -1.56 -14.13
N GLN A 108 10.24 -0.36 -14.43
CA GLN A 108 10.75 0.46 -15.55
C GLN A 108 12.20 0.88 -15.33
N GLN A 109 12.57 1.29 -14.11
CA GLN A 109 13.95 1.64 -13.79
C GLN A 109 14.87 0.43 -13.89
N HIS A 110 14.41 -0.73 -13.42
CA HIS A 110 15.12 -2.00 -13.52
C HIS A 110 15.38 -2.35 -14.99
N SER A 111 14.35 -2.35 -15.85
CA SER A 111 14.52 -2.67 -17.27
C SER A 111 15.49 -1.73 -18.00
N VAL A 112 15.42 -0.42 -17.73
CA VAL A 112 16.34 0.57 -18.33
C VAL A 112 17.79 0.35 -17.87
N ILE A 113 18.01 -0.07 -16.62
CA ILE A 113 19.36 -0.36 -16.12
C ILE A 113 19.89 -1.64 -16.76
N VAL A 114 19.06 -2.68 -16.89
CA VAL A 114 19.41 -3.95 -17.56
C VAL A 114 19.84 -3.69 -19.01
N GLU A 115 19.03 -2.96 -19.79
CA GLU A 115 19.36 -2.63 -21.18
C GLU A 115 20.70 -1.86 -21.31
N ARG A 116 20.95 -0.92 -20.40
CA ARG A 116 22.22 -0.17 -20.36
C ARG A 116 23.40 -1.05 -19.96
N LEU A 117 23.20 -1.98 -19.04
CA LEU A 117 24.22 -2.94 -18.64
C LEU A 117 24.62 -3.83 -19.81
N GLU A 118 23.64 -4.40 -20.51
CA GLU A 118 23.88 -5.20 -21.74
C GLU A 118 24.70 -4.39 -22.76
N SER A 119 24.30 -3.14 -23.00
CA SER A 119 25.02 -2.24 -23.91
C SER A 119 26.47 -1.96 -23.48
N TYR A 120 26.72 -1.81 -22.17
CA TYR A 120 28.06 -1.58 -21.65
C TYR A 120 28.90 -2.86 -21.65
N GLU A 121 28.32 -4.01 -21.36
CA GLU A 121 28.99 -5.30 -21.42
C GLU A 121 29.42 -5.63 -22.86
N GLU A 122 28.58 -5.36 -23.85
CA GLU A 122 28.94 -5.46 -25.28
C GLU A 122 30.13 -4.55 -25.62
N LEU A 123 30.08 -3.27 -25.21
CA LEU A 123 31.17 -2.34 -25.46
C LEU A 123 32.48 -2.75 -24.76
N LEU A 124 32.41 -3.23 -23.52
CA LEU A 124 33.57 -3.75 -22.79
C LEU A 124 34.16 -4.95 -23.52
N HIS A 125 33.31 -5.86 -24.02
CA HIS A 125 33.73 -7.05 -24.73
C HIS A 125 34.40 -6.73 -26.08
N ASP A 126 33.86 -5.79 -26.84
CA ASP A 126 34.42 -5.30 -28.11
C ASP A 126 35.80 -4.67 -27.90
N LEU A 127 35.98 -3.91 -26.82
CA LEU A 127 37.26 -3.28 -26.48
C LEU A 127 38.29 -4.31 -25.98
N GLU A 128 37.87 -5.33 -25.23
CA GLU A 128 38.75 -6.41 -24.80
C GLU A 128 39.21 -7.30 -25.98
N THR A 129 38.34 -7.56 -26.95
CA THR A 129 38.68 -8.32 -28.17
C THR A 129 39.54 -7.51 -29.16
N GLN A 130 39.29 -6.21 -29.33
CA GLN A 130 40.13 -5.33 -30.15
C GLN A 130 41.51 -5.07 -29.51
N GLY A 131 41.59 -4.93 -28.19
CA GLY A 131 42.85 -4.77 -27.46
C GLY A 131 43.75 -6.00 -27.50
N ALA A 132 43.20 -7.20 -27.67
CA ALA A 132 43.96 -8.44 -27.82
C ALA A 132 44.58 -8.64 -29.23
N SER A 133 44.15 -7.86 -30.23
CA SER A 133 44.51 -8.04 -31.64
C SER A 133 45.40 -6.91 -32.20
N ASN A 134 45.49 -5.76 -31.52
CA ASN A 134 46.37 -4.65 -31.88
C ASN A 134 47.22 -4.20 -30.69
N ASP A 135 48.54 -4.30 -30.81
CA ASP A 135 49.56 -3.90 -29.82
C ASP A 135 49.71 -2.36 -29.69
N SER A 136 48.63 -1.58 -29.87
CA SER A 136 48.71 -0.13 -29.90
C SER A 136 47.40 0.56 -29.53
N LEU A 137 47.29 0.91 -28.24
CA LEU A 137 47.16 2.31 -27.85
C LEU A 137 47.53 2.39 -26.36
N MET A 138 48.62 3.08 -26.05
CA MET A 138 48.85 3.56 -24.69
C MET A 138 47.73 4.54 -24.36
N LEU A 139 46.61 4.04 -23.83
CA LEU A 139 45.52 4.85 -23.31
C LEU A 139 46.13 5.90 -22.39
N SER A 140 45.77 7.16 -22.61
CA SER A 140 46.15 8.24 -21.73
C SER A 140 45.72 7.91 -20.29
N GLN A 141 46.45 8.42 -19.30
CA GLN A 141 46.13 8.13 -17.89
C GLN A 141 44.67 8.46 -17.55
N GLU A 142 44.11 9.51 -18.16
CA GLU A 142 42.70 9.89 -18.00
C GLU A 142 41.73 8.87 -18.59
N GLU A 143 42.04 8.26 -19.72
CA GLU A 143 41.21 7.22 -20.34
C GLU A 143 41.23 5.92 -19.53
N ARG A 144 42.39 5.56 -18.94
CA ARG A 144 42.47 4.40 -18.02
C ARG A 144 41.59 4.58 -16.79
N VAL A 145 41.62 5.76 -16.18
CA VAL A 145 40.76 6.05 -15.02
C VAL A 145 39.27 6.01 -15.41
N LYS A 146 38.89 6.54 -16.58
CA LYS A 146 37.50 6.46 -17.08
C LYS A 146 37.08 5.01 -17.36
N TRP A 147 37.99 4.19 -17.88
CA TRP A 147 37.77 2.77 -18.12
C TRP A 147 37.56 2.02 -16.81
N GLU A 148 38.46 2.18 -15.84
CA GLU A 148 38.35 1.55 -14.51
C GLU A 148 37.05 1.94 -13.81
N ASN A 149 36.67 3.22 -13.85
CA ASN A 149 35.40 3.69 -13.28
C ASN A 149 34.17 3.07 -13.98
N THR A 150 34.20 2.98 -15.31
CA THR A 150 33.11 2.35 -16.09
C THR A 150 33.03 0.86 -15.77
N LYS A 151 34.18 0.18 -15.70
CA LYS A 151 34.26 -1.24 -15.35
C LYS A 151 33.75 -1.49 -13.93
N GLU A 152 34.14 -0.69 -12.95
CA GLU A 152 33.62 -0.76 -11.57
C GLU A 152 32.10 -0.53 -11.53
N MET A 153 31.61 0.49 -12.24
CA MET A 153 30.18 0.80 -12.31
C MET A 153 29.36 -0.37 -12.87
N VAL A 154 29.82 -0.96 -13.98
CA VAL A 154 29.13 -2.07 -14.67
C VAL A 154 29.23 -3.37 -13.87
N THR A 155 30.40 -3.69 -13.34
CA THR A 155 30.63 -5.00 -12.68
C THR A 155 30.15 -5.05 -11.23
N THR A 156 30.01 -3.91 -10.55
CA THR A 156 29.68 -3.90 -9.11
C THR A 156 28.49 -3.02 -8.76
N VAL A 157 28.50 -1.75 -9.15
CA VAL A 157 27.51 -0.77 -8.66
C VAL A 157 26.13 -1.03 -9.26
N LEU A 158 26.04 -1.19 -10.59
CA LEU A 158 24.77 -1.41 -11.28
C LEU A 158 24.12 -2.75 -10.90
N PRO A 159 24.84 -3.88 -10.79
CA PRO A 159 24.28 -5.13 -10.26
C PRO A 159 23.71 -4.99 -8.84
N GLN A 160 24.42 -4.31 -7.94
CA GLN A 160 23.90 -4.06 -6.58
C GLN A 160 22.65 -3.17 -6.58
N LEU A 161 22.56 -2.21 -7.50
CA LEU A 161 21.35 -1.39 -7.66
C LEU A 161 20.19 -2.19 -8.23
N LEU A 162 20.44 -3.11 -9.16
CA LEU A 162 19.43 -4.03 -9.70
C LEU A 162 18.87 -4.93 -8.60
N GLU A 163 19.74 -5.57 -7.81
CA GLU A 163 19.33 -6.43 -6.69
C GLU A 163 18.40 -5.66 -5.74
N ARG A 164 18.76 -4.43 -5.38
CA ARG A 164 17.91 -3.57 -4.52
C ARG A 164 16.56 -3.21 -5.17
N LEU A 165 16.53 -3.01 -6.49
CA LEU A 165 15.28 -2.76 -7.21
C LEU A 165 14.40 -4.01 -7.27
N GLU A 166 14.99 -5.18 -7.47
CA GLU A 166 14.31 -6.48 -7.44
C GLU A 166 13.70 -6.75 -6.07
N ASP A 167 14.47 -6.53 -4.99
CA ASP A 167 13.98 -6.62 -3.62
C ASP A 167 12.80 -5.67 -3.37
N ASN A 168 12.87 -4.43 -3.88
CA ASN A 168 11.79 -3.48 -3.75
C ASN A 168 10.53 -3.92 -4.51
N ILE A 169 10.69 -4.44 -5.74
CA ILE A 169 9.59 -5.00 -6.54
C ILE A 169 8.96 -6.19 -5.80
N ALA A 170 9.78 -7.10 -5.25
CA ALA A 170 9.32 -8.26 -4.50
C ALA A 170 8.54 -7.85 -3.24
N LEU A 171 9.03 -6.86 -2.50
CA LEU A 171 8.37 -6.31 -1.32
C LEU A 171 7.04 -5.64 -1.68
N ASN A 172 6.99 -4.83 -2.74
CA ASN A 172 5.75 -4.22 -3.21
C ASN A 172 4.74 -5.28 -3.67
N ASN A 173 5.19 -6.33 -4.37
CA ASN A 173 4.35 -7.47 -4.73
C ASN A 173 3.75 -8.16 -3.50
N ALA A 174 4.54 -8.35 -2.44
CA ALA A 174 4.03 -8.93 -1.19
C ALA A 174 2.96 -8.04 -0.55
N LYS A 175 3.18 -6.71 -0.50
CA LYS A 175 2.19 -5.73 0.00
C LYS A 175 0.90 -5.73 -0.82
N ILE A 176 1.01 -5.71 -2.15
CA ILE A 176 -0.11 -5.78 -3.09
C ILE A 176 -0.95 -7.04 -2.84
N ARG A 177 -0.31 -8.21 -2.68
CA ARG A 177 -1.02 -9.45 -2.31
C ARG A 177 -1.75 -9.33 -0.98
N GLY A 178 -1.10 -8.75 0.04
CA GLY A 178 -1.70 -8.51 1.35
C GLY A 178 -2.94 -7.61 1.28
N ILE A 179 -2.87 -6.51 0.52
CA ILE A 179 -4.01 -5.60 0.32
C ILE A 179 -5.14 -6.29 -0.44
N ARG A 180 -4.84 -7.04 -1.50
CA ARG A 180 -5.85 -7.83 -2.24
C ARG A 180 -6.58 -8.82 -1.31
N SER A 181 -5.85 -9.52 -0.46
CA SER A 181 -6.46 -10.43 0.53
C SER A 181 -7.35 -9.69 1.52
N LYS A 182 -6.95 -8.52 2.01
CA LYS A 182 -7.75 -7.71 2.93
C LYS A 182 -9.02 -7.16 2.26
N MET A 183 -8.92 -6.65 1.02
CA MET A 183 -10.08 -6.20 0.26
C MET A 183 -11.09 -7.33 0.07
N GLU A 184 -10.62 -8.54 -0.24
CA GLU A 184 -11.52 -9.70 -0.39
C GLU A 184 -12.21 -10.07 0.92
N GLN A 185 -11.50 -10.01 2.05
CA GLN A 185 -12.11 -10.19 3.37
C GLN A 185 -13.18 -9.15 3.67
N LEU A 186 -12.93 -7.87 3.38
CA LEU A 186 -13.92 -6.79 3.57
C LEU A 186 -15.16 -7.00 2.68
N ARG A 187 -14.99 -7.45 1.43
CA ARG A 187 -16.11 -7.77 0.53
C ARG A 187 -16.96 -8.92 1.06
N ALA A 188 -16.33 -9.97 1.57
CA ALA A 188 -17.03 -11.09 2.20
C ALA A 188 -17.80 -10.65 3.45
N GLN A 189 -17.18 -9.83 4.32
CA GLN A 189 -17.84 -9.25 5.49
C GLN A 189 -19.05 -8.38 5.10
N ARG A 190 -18.91 -7.54 4.07
CA ARG A 190 -20.02 -6.74 3.56
C ARG A 190 -21.17 -7.60 3.04
N LEU A 191 -20.88 -8.69 2.34
CA LEU A 191 -21.93 -9.60 1.86
C LEU A 191 -22.69 -10.20 3.06
N ALA A 192 -21.97 -10.66 4.08
CA ALA A 192 -22.59 -11.20 5.30
C ALA A 192 -23.42 -10.14 6.05
N LEU A 193 -22.98 -8.88 6.09
CA LEU A 193 -23.78 -7.79 6.68
C LEU A 193 -25.05 -7.51 5.88
N ARG A 194 -24.99 -7.55 4.54
CA ARG A 194 -26.18 -7.38 3.69
C ARG A 194 -27.22 -8.47 3.96
N GLU A 195 -26.78 -9.71 4.11
CA GLU A 195 -27.66 -10.83 4.47
C GLU A 195 -28.31 -10.59 5.85
N GLN A 196 -27.54 -10.15 6.85
CA GLN A 196 -28.08 -9.82 8.18
C GLN A 196 -29.06 -8.65 8.14
N ILE A 197 -28.79 -7.62 7.34
CA ILE A 197 -29.69 -6.48 7.15
C ILE A 197 -31.00 -6.97 6.51
N ALA A 198 -30.93 -7.79 5.46
CA ALA A 198 -32.11 -8.33 4.79
C ALA A 198 -32.99 -9.17 5.75
N LEU A 199 -32.37 -10.00 6.60
CA LEU A 199 -33.09 -10.73 7.65
C LEU A 199 -33.78 -9.78 8.65
N LYS A 200 -33.12 -8.69 9.05
CA LYS A 200 -33.73 -7.69 9.94
C LYS A 200 -34.87 -6.92 9.26
N GLU A 201 -34.77 -6.67 7.97
CA GLU A 201 -35.85 -6.05 7.19
C GLU A 201 -37.06 -6.98 7.06
N GLU A 202 -36.84 -8.28 6.87
CA GLU A 202 -37.89 -9.30 6.89
C GLU A 202 -38.56 -9.39 8.27
N ASP A 203 -37.79 -9.45 9.36
CA ASP A 203 -38.31 -9.42 10.74
C ASP A 203 -39.23 -8.20 10.96
N ILE A 204 -38.79 -7.01 10.52
CA ILE A 204 -39.57 -5.78 10.62
C ILE A 204 -40.85 -5.88 9.78
N ALA A 205 -40.77 -6.41 8.56
CA ALA A 205 -41.93 -6.55 7.67
C ALA A 205 -42.98 -7.51 8.25
N ILE A 206 -42.56 -8.65 8.82
CA ILE A 206 -43.45 -9.60 9.49
C ILE A 206 -44.17 -8.92 10.65
N VAL A 207 -43.42 -8.25 11.54
CA VAL A 207 -44.02 -7.59 12.70
C VAL A 207 -44.95 -6.45 12.28
N LEU A 208 -44.69 -5.76 11.15
CA LEU A 208 -45.58 -4.73 10.60
C LEU A 208 -46.87 -5.29 9.97
N ALA A 209 -46.85 -6.53 9.48
CA ALA A 209 -47.98 -7.19 8.84
C ALA A 209 -48.94 -7.89 9.83
N GLU A 210 -48.44 -8.23 11.02
CA GLU A 210 -49.24 -8.62 12.21
C GLU A 210 -49.97 -7.42 12.83
#